data_AF-A0A3E0DIH5-F1
#
_entry.id   AF-A0A3E0DIH5-F1
#
_cell.length_a   1.000
_cell.length_b   1.000
_cell.length_c   1.000
_cell.angle_alpha   90.00
_cell.angle_beta   90.00
_cell.angle_gamma   90.00
#
_symmetry.space_group_name_H-M   'P 1'
#
loop_
_entity.id
_entity.type
_entity.pdbx_description
1 polymer ?
#
loop_
_entity_poly.entity_id
_entity_poly.type
_entity_poly.pdbx_seq_one_letter_code
_entity_poly.pdbx_strand_id
1 'polypeptide(L)'
;MQDEITSYRQNIIDAIHTLEKCDEMIFNSGISLFMNNEWKDIEAAFEIGDVYKFSINHLETSADINVQLIAKTINEIRRTIDSLQNLNSISDDEVNQV
;
A
#
# COMPACT_ATOMS: atom_id res chain seq x y z
N MET A 1 -6.61 34.73 11.82
CA MET A 1 -5.88 33.46 11.74
C MET A 1 -5.64 33.25 10.26
N GLN A 2 -4.38 33.30 9.85
CA GLN A 2 -3.99 33.42 8.45
C GLN A 2 -3.92 32.00 7.89
N ASP A 3 -4.79 31.69 6.93
CA ASP A 3 -4.69 30.43 6.19
C ASP A 3 -3.30 30.38 5.54
N GLU A 4 -2.49 29.38 5.89
CA GLU A 4 -1.23 29.12 5.20
C GLU A 4 -1.54 28.86 3.73
N ILE A 5 -0.89 29.60 2.83
CA ILE A 5 -0.92 29.28 1.40
C ILE A 5 -0.04 28.05 1.23
N THR A 6 -0.65 26.86 1.29
CA THR A 6 0.03 25.60 1.00
C THR A 6 0.52 25.64 -0.45
N SER A 7 1.83 25.44 -0.65
CA SER A 7 2.39 25.43 -2.01
C SER A 7 1.84 24.24 -2.80
N TYR A 8 1.77 24.36 -4.13
CA TYR A 8 1.39 23.23 -4.99
C TYR A 8 2.26 21.98 -4.74
N ARG A 9 3.55 22.19 -4.42
CA ARG A 9 4.49 21.13 -4.06
C ARG A 9 4.07 20.41 -2.78
N GLN A 10 3.66 21.13 -1.75
CA GLN A 10 3.18 20.52 -0.51
C GLN A 10 1.89 19.73 -0.76
N ASN A 11 0.97 20.22 -1.59
CA ASN A 11 -0.22 19.45 -1.97
C ASN A 11 0.12 18.13 -2.71
N ILE A 12 1.22 18.09 -3.46
CA ILE A 12 1.70 16.84 -4.09
C ILE A 12 2.23 15.88 -3.03
N ILE A 13 2.97 16.37 -2.03
CA ILE A 13 3.45 15.56 -0.90
C ILE A 13 2.26 14.98 -0.13
N ASP A 14 1.27 15.80 0.20
CA ASP A 14 0.05 15.36 0.90
C ASP A 14 -0.74 14.31 0.08
N ALA A 15 -0.74 14.43 -1.24
CA ALA A 15 -1.32 13.43 -2.14
C ALA A 15 -0.52 12.12 -2.14
N ILE A 16 0.81 12.17 -2.10
CA ILE A 16 1.68 10.99 -1.95
C ILE A 16 1.36 10.27 -0.65
N HIS A 17 1.31 10.97 0.49
CA HIS A 17 0.96 10.38 1.79
C HIS A 17 -0.43 9.75 1.78
N THR A 18 -1.38 10.38 1.11
CA THR A 18 -2.73 9.82 0.94
C THR A 18 -2.68 8.50 0.18
N LEU A 19 -1.88 8.43 -0.89
CA LEU A 19 -1.71 7.22 -1.69
C LEU A 19 -0.98 6.10 -0.92
N GLU A 20 0.04 6.43 -0.12
CA GLU A 20 0.74 5.47 0.74
C GLU A 20 -0.22 4.84 1.76
N LYS A 21 -1.04 5.66 2.42
CA LYS A 21 -2.07 5.18 3.34
C LYS A 21 -3.10 4.29 2.63
N CYS A 22 -3.49 4.66 1.41
CA CYS A 22 -4.35 3.83 0.57
C CYS A 22 -3.70 2.48 0.24
N ASP A 23 -2.40 2.45 -0.11
CA ASP A 23 -1.65 1.22 -0.36
C ASP A 23 -1.73 0.29 0.86
N GLU A 24 -1.40 0.78 2.05
CA GLU A 24 -1.45 -0.01 3.29
C GLU A 24 -2.85 -0.58 3.58
N MET A 25 -3.89 0.25 3.46
CA MET A 25 -5.27 -0.15 3.72
C MET A 25 -5.75 -1.21 2.71
N ILE A 26 -5.40 -1.04 1.44
CA ILE A 26 -5.77 -1.97 0.37
C ILE A 26 -4.98 -3.27 0.50
N PHE A 27 -3.70 -3.22 0.87
CA PHE A 27 -2.89 -4.40 1.15
C PHE A 27 -3.50 -5.25 2.26
N ASN A 28 -3.88 -4.64 3.38
CA ASN A 28 -4.54 -5.34 4.49
C ASN A 28 -5.88 -5.98 4.06
N SER A 29 -6.64 -5.29 3.21
CA SER A 29 -7.88 -5.83 2.64
C SER A 29 -7.61 -7.03 1.72
N GLY A 30 -6.56 -6.96 0.90
CA GLY A 30 -6.10 -8.06 0.05
C GLY A 30 -5.66 -9.28 0.85
N ILE A 31 -4.89 -9.08 1.92
CA ILE A 31 -4.50 -10.17 2.83
C ILE A 31 -5.73 -10.80 3.47
N SER A 32 -6.71 -10.00 3.89
CA SER A 32 -7.95 -10.53 4.47
C SER A 32 -8.71 -11.43 3.48
N LEU A 33 -8.77 -11.05 2.19
CA LEU A 33 -9.38 -11.88 1.15
C LEU A 33 -8.59 -13.18 0.92
N PHE A 34 -7.27 -13.07 0.79
CA PHE A 34 -6.38 -14.20 0.61
C PHE A 34 -6.48 -15.21 1.75
N MET A 35 -6.47 -14.72 3.00
CA MET A 35 -6.62 -15.51 4.21
C MET A 35 -8.00 -16.17 4.32
N ASN A 36 -9.09 -15.53 3.90
CA ASN A 36 -10.42 -16.14 4.01
C ASN A 36 -10.76 -17.13 2.89
N ASN A 37 -9.96 -17.18 1.83
CA ASN A 37 -10.18 -18.07 0.70
C ASN A 37 -9.08 -19.14 0.59
N GLU A 38 -7.90 -18.76 0.12
CA GLU A 38 -6.82 -19.70 -0.19
C GLU A 38 -6.13 -20.23 1.07
N TRP A 39 -6.02 -19.39 2.10
CA TRP A 39 -5.30 -19.68 3.33
C TRP A 39 -6.25 -19.81 4.54
N LYS A 40 -7.50 -20.19 4.29
CA LYS A 40 -8.55 -20.24 5.32
C LYS A 40 -8.19 -21.12 6.52
N ASP A 41 -7.49 -22.20 6.27
CA ASP A 41 -7.12 -23.18 7.30
C ASP A 41 -5.64 -23.05 7.72
N ILE A 42 -4.97 -21.96 7.33
CA ILE A 42 -3.52 -21.84 7.58
C ILE A 42 -3.18 -21.65 9.06
N GLU A 43 -4.14 -21.25 9.89
CA GLU A 43 -3.95 -21.13 11.34
C GLU A 43 -3.46 -22.44 11.98
N ALA A 44 -3.85 -23.60 11.42
CA ALA A 44 -3.40 -24.91 11.90
C ALA A 44 -1.91 -25.19 11.64
N ALA A 45 -1.25 -24.39 10.80
CA ALA A 45 0.16 -24.50 10.47
C ALA A 45 1.08 -23.64 11.35
N PHE A 46 0.52 -22.82 12.25
CA PHE A 46 1.27 -21.92 13.12
C PHE A 46 1.04 -22.23 14.61
N GLU A 47 2.07 -22.00 15.42
CA GLU A 47 1.98 -22.05 16.88
C GLU A 47 1.72 -20.65 17.47
N ILE A 48 1.16 -20.61 18.69
CA ILE A 48 0.96 -19.34 19.41
C ILE A 48 2.32 -18.69 19.66
N GLY A 49 2.51 -17.48 19.11
CA GLY A 49 3.75 -16.73 19.20
C GLY A 49 4.52 -16.65 17.89
N ASP A 50 4.12 -17.41 16.88
CA ASP A 50 4.67 -17.29 15.53
C ASP A 50 4.34 -15.92 14.92
N VAL A 51 5.34 -15.33 14.25
CA VAL A 51 5.19 -14.07 13.51
C VAL A 51 5.40 -14.35 12.04
N TYR A 52 4.37 -14.09 11.23
CA TYR A 52 4.44 -14.19 9.78
C TYR A 52 4.45 -12.80 9.15
N LYS A 53 5.40 -12.55 8.24
CA LYS A 53 5.47 -11.30 7.47
C LYS A 53 4.87 -11.49 6.09
N PHE A 54 3.69 -10.93 5.89
CA PHE A 54 3.08 -10.88 4.56
C PHE A 54 3.83 -9.94 3.61
N SER A 55 3.73 -10.23 2.32
CA SER A 55 4.31 -9.43 1.24
C SER A 55 3.37 -9.41 0.03
N ILE A 56 3.53 -8.39 -0.83
CA ILE A 56 2.70 -8.23 -2.03
C ILE A 56 2.72 -9.45 -2.96
N ASN A 57 3.84 -10.19 -2.99
CA ASN A 57 3.98 -11.39 -3.80
C ASN A 57 2.91 -12.45 -3.48
N HIS A 58 2.47 -12.55 -2.22
CA HIS A 58 1.38 -13.48 -1.85
C HIS A 58 0.09 -13.15 -2.60
N LEU A 59 -0.23 -11.86 -2.75
CA LEU A 59 -1.41 -11.41 -3.48
C LEU A 59 -1.23 -11.56 -4.99
N GLU A 60 -0.03 -11.27 -5.50
CA GLU A 60 0.27 -11.35 -6.94
C GLU A 60 0.25 -12.78 -7.48
N THR A 61 0.65 -13.75 -6.66
CA THR A 61 0.67 -15.18 -7.05
C THR A 61 -0.61 -15.94 -6.68
N SER A 62 -1.58 -15.27 -6.07
CA SER A 62 -2.87 -15.87 -5.70
C SER A 62 -3.62 -16.37 -6.95
N ALA A 63 -4.32 -17.49 -6.83
CA ALA A 63 -5.20 -18.00 -7.88
C ALA A 63 -6.58 -17.31 -7.87
N ASP A 64 -6.95 -16.63 -6.78
CA ASP A 64 -8.17 -15.84 -6.67
C ASP A 64 -8.08 -14.55 -7.50
N ILE A 65 -8.96 -14.46 -8.50
CA ILE A 65 -9.03 -13.31 -9.39
C ILE A 65 -9.32 -11.99 -8.66
N ASN A 66 -10.07 -12.02 -7.56
CA ASN A 66 -10.36 -10.82 -6.77
C ASN A 66 -9.10 -10.34 -6.06
N VAL A 67 -8.31 -11.26 -5.51
CA VAL A 67 -7.02 -10.95 -4.87
C VAL A 67 -6.04 -10.38 -5.91
N GLN A 68 -6.00 -10.95 -7.11
CA GLN A 68 -5.16 -10.42 -8.20
C GLN A 68 -5.56 -8.99 -8.61
N LEU A 69 -6.86 -8.65 -8.62
CA LEU A 69 -7.32 -7.30 -8.91
C LEU A 69 -6.89 -6.29 -7.83
N ILE A 70 -6.89 -6.71 -6.56
CA ILE A 70 -6.34 -5.90 -5.46
C ILE A 70 -4.84 -5.70 -5.63
N ALA A 71 -4.07 -6.75 -5.92
CA ALA A 71 -2.64 -6.67 -6.15
C ALA A 71 -2.29 -5.70 -7.31
N LYS A 72 -3.06 -5.74 -8.40
CA LYS A 72 -2.91 -4.78 -9.51
C LYS A 72 -3.16 -3.34 -9.06
N THR A 73 -4.18 -3.10 -8.25
CA THR A 73 -4.51 -1.76 -7.73
C THR A 73 -3.37 -1.20 -6.89
N ILE A 74 -2.80 -2.02 -5.99
CA ILE A 74 -1.62 -1.67 -5.19
C ILE A 74 -0.44 -1.25 -6.09
N ASN A 75 -0.16 -2.03 -7.13
CA ASN A 75 0.92 -1.73 -8.05
C ASN A 75 0.70 -0.41 -8.82
N GLU A 76 -0.54 -0.09 -9.20
CA GLU A 76 -0.86 1.19 -9.84
C GLU A 76 -0.72 2.37 -8.88
N ILE A 77 -1.09 2.21 -7.61
CA ILE A 77 -0.88 3.23 -6.56
C ILE A 77 0.62 3.52 -6.41
N ARG A 78 1.44 2.48 -6.26
CA ARG A 78 2.90 2.62 -6.10
C ARG A 78 3.55 3.29 -7.31
N ARG A 79 3.19 2.87 -8.53
CA ARG A 79 3.65 3.54 -9.76
C ARG A 79 3.22 5.00 -9.83
N THR A 80 2.04 5.33 -9.31
CA THR A 80 1.54 6.69 -9.26
C THR A 80 2.38 7.52 -8.29
N ILE A 81 2.70 6.99 -7.10
CA ILE A 81 3.62 7.62 -6.14
C ILE A 81 4.98 7.87 -6.79
N ASP A 82 5.59 6.83 -7.38
CA ASP A 82 6.89 6.95 -8.06
C ASP A 82 6.85 8.03 -9.15
N SER A 83 5.75 8.10 -9.91
CA SER A 83 5.59 9.10 -10.98
C SER A 83 5.45 10.52 -10.41
N LEU A 84 4.69 10.69 -9.33
CA LEU A 84 4.55 11.98 -8.65
C LEU A 84 5.89 12.46 -8.10
N GLN A 85 6.67 11.58 -7.47
CA GLN A 85 8.00 11.92 -6.97
C GLN A 85 8.95 12.30 -8.11
N ASN A 86 9.04 11.46 -9.15
CA ASN A 86 9.97 11.67 -10.26
C ASN A 86 9.66 12.94 -11.06
N LEU A 87 8.40 13.16 -11.44
CA LEU A 87 8.00 14.33 -12.24
C LEU A 87 8.21 15.65 -11.50
N ASN A 88 8.13 15.62 -10.16
CA ASN A 88 8.26 16.81 -9.34
C ASN A 88 9.63 16.91 -8.64
N SER A 89 10.56 15.97 -8.88
CA SER A 89 11.86 15.90 -8.20
C SER A 89 11.71 15.98 -6.67
N ILE A 90 10.79 15.20 -6.10
CA ILE A 90 10.59 15.05 -4.65
C ILE A 90 11.35 13.81 -4.21
N SER A 91 12.22 13.93 -3.19
CA SER A 91 12.96 12.80 -2.63
C SER A 91 12.19 12.11 -1.51
N ASP A 92 12.58 10.88 -1.17
CA ASP A 92 12.03 10.16 -0.02
C ASP A 92 12.28 10.93 1.29
N ASP A 93 13.44 11.57 1.44
CA ASP A 93 13.74 12.40 2.61
C ASP A 93 12.72 13.53 2.77
N GLU A 94 12.25 14.12 1.67
CA GLU A 94 11.25 15.19 1.70
C GLU A 94 9.86 14.67 2.06
N VAL A 95 9.48 13.49 1.57
CA VAL A 95 8.23 12.81 1.94
C VAL A 95 8.23 12.43 3.42
N ASN A 96 9.37 12.01 3.96
CA ASN A 96 9.50 11.50 5.34
C ASN A 96 9.75 12.60 6.41
N GLN A 97 9.88 13.87 6.03
CA GLN A 97 10.21 14.98 6.94
C GLN A 97 8.99 15.71 7.55
N VAL A 98 7.76 15.26 7.27
CA VAL A 98 6.50 15.87 7.73
C VAL A 98 5.96 15.16 8.97
#